data_AF-A0A380VAV1-F1
#
_entry.id   AF-A0A380VAV1-F1
#
_cell.length_a   1.000
_cell.length_b   1.000
_cell.length_c   1.000
_cell.angle_alpha   90.00
_cell.angle_beta   90.00
_cell.angle_gamma   90.00
#
_symmetry.space_group_name_H-M   'P 1'
#
loop_
_entity.id
_entity.type
_entity.pdbx_description
1 polymer ?
#
loop_
_entity_poly.entity_id
_entity_poly.type
_entity_poly.pdbx_seq_one_letter_code
_entity_poly.pdbx_strand_id
1 'polypeptide(L)'
;MQKLGLKGKCKRRKYSSYQGKVGKIADNLLKRDFSATAPNEKWATDITEFKCAEGKLYLSPIKDLFNGEIIAYDLAESPNFDEYIHYYNNERIQVKLKGLSPVEYGIQSLS
;
A
#
# COMPACT_ATOMS: atom_id res chain seq x y z
N MET A 1 -24.43 -10.98 -27.71
CA MET A 1 -24.05 -12.30 -27.15
C MET A 1 -25.21 -13.09 -26.56
N GLN A 2 -26.01 -12.58 -25.62
CA GLN A 2 -27.17 -13.34 -25.08
C GLN A 2 -28.26 -13.65 -26.12
N LYS A 3 -28.48 -12.78 -27.10
CA LYS A 3 -29.49 -12.94 -28.17
C LYS A 3 -29.21 -14.09 -29.15
N LEU A 4 -27.98 -14.62 -29.17
CA LEU A 4 -27.54 -15.69 -30.09
C LEU A 4 -27.42 -17.06 -29.41
N GLY A 5 -27.81 -17.20 -28.14
CA GLY A 5 -27.73 -18.48 -27.41
C GLY A 5 -26.32 -19.01 -27.13
N LEU A 6 -25.27 -18.26 -27.47
CA LEU A 6 -23.88 -18.67 -27.30
C LEU A 6 -23.46 -18.60 -25.83
N LYS A 7 -23.14 -19.76 -25.23
CA LYS A 7 -22.61 -19.87 -23.86
C LYS A 7 -21.11 -20.19 -23.91
N GLY A 8 -20.29 -19.35 -23.27
CA GLY A 8 -18.85 -19.60 -23.13
C GLY A 8 -18.57 -20.78 -22.20
N LYS A 9 -17.68 -21.70 -22.61
CA LYS A 9 -17.17 -22.77 -21.74
C LYS A 9 -16.13 -22.18 -20.78
N CYS A 10 -16.57 -21.71 -19.60
CA CYS A 10 -15.66 -21.37 -18.51
C CYS A 10 -15.50 -22.58 -17.58
N LYS A 11 -14.27 -23.03 -17.31
CA LYS A 11 -14.02 -24.08 -16.30
C LYS A 11 -14.44 -23.54 -14.93
N ARG A 12 -15.42 -24.18 -14.28
CA ARG A 12 -15.76 -23.89 -12.89
C ARG A 12 -14.56 -24.19 -12.00
N ARG A 13 -13.90 -23.15 -11.47
CA ARG A 13 -12.94 -23.33 -10.39
C ARG A 13 -13.69 -23.76 -9.13
N LYS A 14 -13.23 -24.81 -8.45
CA LYS A 14 -13.74 -25.15 -7.11
C LYS A 14 -13.40 -23.99 -6.18
N TYR A 15 -14.42 -23.43 -5.54
CA TYR A 15 -14.28 -22.39 -4.54
C TYR A 15 -13.40 -22.91 -3.41
N SER A 16 -12.34 -22.17 -3.05
CA SER A 16 -11.51 -22.45 -1.88
C SER A 16 -11.96 -21.50 -0.77
N SER A 17 -12.68 -22.05 0.22
CA SER A 17 -13.06 -21.34 1.43
C SER A 17 -12.00 -21.58 2.48
N TYR A 18 -11.06 -20.65 2.64
CA TYR A 18 -10.33 -20.55 3.89
C TYR A 18 -11.35 -20.52 5.05
N GLN A 19 -11.37 -21.57 5.86
CA GLN A 19 -12.29 -21.74 6.98
C GLN A 19 -11.51 -21.66 8.29
N GLY A 20 -11.49 -20.47 8.88
CA GLY A 20 -11.02 -20.27 10.26
C GLY A 20 -10.25 -18.97 10.47
N LYS A 21 -10.13 -18.54 11.73
CA LYS A 21 -9.12 -17.54 12.12
C LYS A 21 -7.82 -18.29 12.38
N VAL A 22 -6.88 -18.31 11.44
CA VAL A 22 -5.51 -18.77 11.73
C VAL A 22 -4.78 -17.58 12.36
N GLY A 23 -4.62 -17.62 13.69
CA GLY A 23 -3.86 -16.62 14.46
C GLY A 23 -4.65 -15.38 14.92
N LYS A 24 -3.93 -14.45 15.56
CA LYS A 24 -4.45 -13.14 15.98
C LYS A 24 -4.61 -12.26 14.75
N ILE A 25 -5.83 -12.18 14.22
CA ILE A 25 -6.17 -11.24 13.15
C ILE A 25 -6.03 -9.82 13.73
N ALA A 26 -5.14 -9.02 13.16
CA ALA A 26 -5.04 -7.61 13.49
C ALA A 26 -6.33 -6.89 13.10
N ASP A 27 -6.77 -5.94 13.92
CA ASP A 27 -7.97 -5.17 13.63
C ASP A 27 -7.80 -4.42 12.31
N ASN A 28 -8.80 -4.52 11.43
CA ASN A 28 -8.84 -3.70 10.23
C ASN A 28 -9.20 -2.26 10.63
N LEU A 29 -8.17 -1.47 10.95
CA LEU A 29 -8.31 -0.09 11.42
C LEU A 29 -9.04 0.79 10.40
N LEU A 30 -8.80 0.57 9.10
CA LEU A 30 -9.41 1.34 8.02
C LEU A 30 -10.88 0.99 7.79
N LYS A 31 -11.31 -0.26 8.04
CA LYS A 31 -12.68 -0.75 7.72
C LYS A 31 -13.15 -0.44 6.29
N ARG A 32 -12.21 -0.32 5.33
CA ARG A 32 -12.44 0.15 3.94
C ARG A 32 -12.95 1.59 3.81
N ASP A 33 -12.79 2.40 4.84
CA ASP A 33 -13.01 3.84 4.79
C ASP A 33 -11.73 4.54 4.33
N PHE A 34 -11.70 4.87 3.03
CA PHE A 34 -10.60 5.58 2.38
C PHE A 34 -10.79 7.10 2.39
N SER A 35 -11.77 7.64 3.12
CA SER A 35 -11.93 9.09 3.27
C SER A 35 -11.09 9.61 4.45
N ALA A 36 -10.42 10.75 4.30
CA ALA A 36 -9.69 11.42 5.37
C ALA A 36 -10.23 12.85 5.55
N THR A 37 -10.21 13.35 6.78
CA THR A 37 -10.76 14.69 7.10
C THR A 37 -9.67 15.76 7.11
N ALA A 38 -8.42 15.35 7.32
CA ALA A 38 -7.24 16.21 7.34
C ALA A 38 -6.07 15.56 6.59
N PRO A 39 -5.09 16.35 6.09
CA PRO A 39 -3.88 15.80 5.50
C PRO A 39 -3.09 14.98 6.52
N ASN A 40 -2.34 13.99 6.03
CA ASN A 40 -1.51 13.11 6.85
C ASN A 40 -2.24 12.20 7.86
N GLU A 41 -3.55 12.04 7.69
CA GLU A 41 -4.36 11.15 8.55
C GLU A 41 -4.34 9.70 8.07
N LYS A 42 -4.51 9.51 6.75
CA LYS A 42 -4.54 8.19 6.12
C LYS A 42 -3.75 8.24 4.81
N TRP A 43 -2.79 7.34 4.67
CA TRP A 43 -2.03 7.18 3.43
C TRP A 43 -2.32 5.83 2.81
N ALA A 44 -2.31 5.80 1.49
CA ALA A 44 -2.37 4.57 0.71
C ALA A 44 -1.08 4.42 -0.08
N THR A 45 -0.59 3.18 -0.14
CA THR A 45 0.54 2.81 -0.98
C THR A 45 0.07 1.84 -2.04
N ASP A 46 0.62 1.95 -3.23
CA ASP A 46 0.40 0.99 -4.31
C ASP A 46 1.74 0.46 -4.82
N ILE A 47 1.75 -0.68 -5.49
CA ILE A 47 2.94 -1.19 -6.19
C ILE A 47 2.51 -1.49 -7.61
N THR A 48 2.96 -0.68 -8.56
CA THR A 48 2.64 -0.83 -9.98
C THR A 48 3.84 -1.35 -10.75
N GLU A 49 3.70 -2.48 -11.45
CA GLU A 49 4.71 -3.01 -12.40
C GLU A 49 4.50 -2.37 -13.78
N PHE A 50 5.54 -1.70 -14.28
CA PHE A 50 5.66 -1.26 -15.66
C PHE A 50 6.60 -2.19 -16.43
N LYS A 51 6.19 -2.53 -17.66
CA LYS A 51 7.03 -3.29 -18.59
C LYS A 51 7.66 -2.31 -19.57
N CYS A 52 8.97 -2.10 -19.43
CA CYS A 52 9.76 -1.28 -20.33
C CYS A 52 10.58 -2.17 -21.29
N ALA A 53 11.16 -1.55 -22.33
CA ALA A 53 12.00 -2.28 -23.29
C ALA A 53 13.26 -2.89 -22.65
N GLU A 54 13.79 -2.23 -21.62
CA GLU A 54 15.04 -2.60 -20.93
C GLU A 54 14.83 -3.51 -19.72
N GLY A 55 13.58 -3.74 -19.31
CA GLY A 55 13.27 -4.55 -18.13
C GLY A 55 11.94 -4.21 -17.48
N LYS A 56 11.73 -4.74 -16.28
CA LYS A 56 10.58 -4.40 -15.45
C LYS A 56 10.96 -3.26 -14.51
N LEU A 57 10.06 -2.31 -14.35
CA LEU A 57 10.19 -1.20 -13.42
C LEU A 57 8.99 -1.20 -12.47
N TYR A 58 9.24 -1.08 -11.19
CA TYR A 58 8.23 -1.04 -10.15
C TYR A 58 8.15 0.37 -9.59
N LEU A 59 6.96 0.96 -9.61
CA LEU A 59 6.68 2.24 -8.98
C LEU A 59 5.92 2.00 -7.68
N SER A 60 6.44 2.58 -6.60
CA SER A 60 5.84 2.54 -5.28
C SER A 60 5.46 3.96 -4.83
N PRO A 61 4.27 4.48 -5.20
CA PRO A 61 3.84 5.80 -4.79
C PRO A 61 3.12 5.74 -3.44
N ILE A 62 3.34 6.77 -2.63
CA ILE A 62 2.67 7.02 -1.36
C ILE A 62 1.71 8.19 -1.57
N LYS A 63 0.42 7.93 -1.38
CA LYS A 63 -0.67 8.86 -1.66
C LYS A 63 -1.37 9.29 -0.37
N ASP A 64 -1.58 10.60 -0.21
CA ASP A 64 -2.49 11.12 0.80
C ASP A 64 -3.94 10.88 0.38
N LEU A 65 -4.75 10.29 1.25
CA LEU A 65 -6.17 10.06 1.00
C LEU A 65 -7.04 11.30 1.26
N PHE A 66 -6.49 12.37 1.84
CA PHE A 66 -7.23 13.62 2.05
C PHE A 66 -7.51 14.34 0.72
N ASN A 67 -6.47 14.65 -0.04
CA ASN A 67 -6.54 15.41 -1.29
C ASN A 67 -6.13 14.59 -2.52
N GLY A 68 -5.60 13.38 -2.32
CA GLY A 68 -5.14 12.52 -3.40
C GLY A 68 -3.74 12.86 -3.93
N GLU A 69 -2.98 13.72 -3.27
CA GLU A 69 -1.62 14.07 -3.67
C GLU A 69 -0.65 12.91 -3.44
N ILE A 70 0.35 12.80 -4.32
CA ILE A 70 1.46 11.88 -4.13
C ILE A 70 2.51 12.59 -3.27
N ILE A 71 2.74 12.06 -2.07
CA ILE A 71 3.70 12.62 -1.11
C ILE A 71 5.13 12.20 -1.47
N ALA A 72 5.29 10.93 -1.84
CA ALA A 72 6.57 10.34 -2.18
C ALA A 72 6.36 9.23 -3.20
N TYR A 73 7.41 8.91 -3.97
CA TYR A 73 7.42 7.76 -4.86
C TYR A 73 8.84 7.23 -4.97
N ASP A 74 8.93 5.92 -5.25
CA ASP A 74 10.20 5.28 -5.55
C ASP A 74 10.09 4.38 -6.78
N LEU A 75 11.24 4.16 -7.44
CA LEU A 75 11.38 3.39 -8.67
C LEU A 75 12.44 2.31 -8.51
N ALA A 76 12.04 1.06 -8.72
CA ALA A 76 12.90 -0.09 -8.50
C ALA A 76 12.85 -1.07 -9.68
N GLU A 77 13.96 -1.77 -9.94
CA GLU A 77 13.99 -2.85 -10.94
C GLU A 77 13.34 -4.15 -10.40
N SER A 78 13.12 -4.24 -9.09
CA SER A 78 12.51 -5.38 -8.43
C SER A 78 11.48 -4.92 -7.38
N PRO A 79 10.43 -5.71 -7.11
CA PRO A 79 9.45 -5.37 -6.09
C PRO A 79 10.02 -5.70 -4.71
N ASN A 80 10.87 -4.82 -4.20
CA ASN A 80 11.42 -4.94 -2.86
C ASN A 80 10.57 -4.14 -1.85
N PHE A 81 10.65 -4.52 -0.59
CA PHE A 81 9.96 -3.82 0.51
C PHE A 81 10.93 -2.94 1.31
N ASP A 82 12.22 -3.02 1.00
CA ASP A 82 13.28 -2.33 1.72
C ASP A 82 13.16 -0.82 1.56
N GLU A 83 12.76 -0.36 0.38
CA GLU A 83 12.50 1.05 0.07
C GLU A 83 11.37 1.62 0.93
N TYR A 84 10.26 0.89 1.05
CA TYR A 84 9.16 1.29 1.93
C TYR A 84 9.59 1.35 3.40
N ILE A 85 10.37 0.36 3.86
CA ILE A 85 10.91 0.36 5.23
C ILE A 85 11.84 1.56 5.44
N HIS A 86 12.70 1.86 4.47
CA HIS A 86 13.62 2.99 4.52
C HIS A 86 12.86 4.30 4.66
N TYR A 87 11.90 4.57 3.76
CA TYR A 87 11.03 5.74 3.86
C TYR A 87 10.32 5.80 5.22
N TYR A 88 9.71 4.69 5.66
CA TYR A 88 8.94 4.64 6.90
C TYR A 88 9.78 5.01 8.13
N ASN A 89 11.06 4.59 8.15
CA ASN A 89 11.94 4.78 9.28
C ASN A 89 12.68 6.12 9.26
N ASN A 90 13.09 6.59 8.09
CA ASN A 90 14.04 7.71 7.95
C ASN A 90 13.40 9.00 7.42
N GLU A 91 12.35 8.91 6.61
CA GLU A 91 11.83 10.07 5.87
C GLU A 91 10.38 10.42 6.23
N ARG A 92 9.64 9.46 6.79
CA ARG A 92 8.25 9.62 7.14
C ARG A 92 8.05 10.69 8.22
N ILE A 93 7.37 11.76 7.85
CA ILE A 93 6.91 12.80 8.80
C ILE A 93 5.68 12.28 9.56
N GLN A 94 5.76 12.25 10.90
CA GLN A 94 4.61 11.88 11.74
C GLN A 94 4.21 13.02 12.68
N VAL A 95 2.94 13.42 12.62
CA VAL A 95 2.38 14.47 13.50
C VAL A 95 2.55 14.09 14.98
N LYS A 96 2.33 12.82 15.33
CA LYS A 96 2.54 12.30 16.70
C LYS A 96 3.99 12.34 17.17
N LEU A 97 4.96 12.38 16.25
CA LEU A 97 6.40 12.46 16.53
C LEU A 97 6.92 13.89 16.37
N LYS A 98 6.05 14.91 16.48
CA LYS A 98 6.41 16.33 16.31
C LYS A 98 7.04 16.65 14.94
N GLY A 99 6.66 15.89 13.90
CA GLY A 99 7.19 16.06 12.55
C GLY A 99 8.51 15.33 12.27
N LEU A 100 9.02 14.55 13.22
CA LEU A 100 10.22 13.73 13.04
C LEU A 100 9.89 12.36 12.44
N SER A 101 10.90 11.75 11.83
CA SER A 101 10.88 10.33 11.48
C SER A 101 10.98 9.44 12.73
N PRO A 102 10.56 8.17 12.67
CA PRO A 102 10.71 7.23 13.78
C PRO A 102 12.13 7.11 14.33
N VAL A 103 13.14 7.11 13.45
CA VAL A 103 14.56 7.00 13.86
C VAL A 103 15.01 8.27 14.57
N GLU A 104 14.71 9.44 14.01
CA GLU A 104 15.08 10.73 14.62
C GLU A 104 14.40 10.94 15.98
N TYR A 105 13.13 10.57 16.09
CA TYR A 105 12.41 10.61 17.36
C TYR A 105 13.06 9.68 18.41
N GLY A 106 13.50 8.49 17.98
CA GLY A 106 14.23 7.55 18.84
C GLY A 106 15.55 8.14 19.34
N ILE A 107 16.33 8.77 18.47
CA ILE A 107 17.61 9.41 18.82
C ILE A 107 17.38 10.57 19.79
N GLN A 108 16.35 11.41 19.56
CA GLN A 108 16.03 12.54 20.45
C GLN A 108 15.63 12.08 21.85
N SER A 109 14.97 10.93 21.98
CA SER A 109 14.56 10.38 23.29
C SER A 109 15.71 9.82 24.13
N LEU A 110 16.87 9.60 23.52
CA LEU A 110 18.10 9.13 24.19
C LEU A 110 19.03 10.27 24.61
N SER A 111 18.73 11.51 24.20
CA SER A 111 19.41 12.74 24.60
C SER A 111 18.76 13.37 25.83
#